data_AF-A0A2K9PQH4-F1
#
_entry.id   AF-A0A2K9PQH4-F1
#
_cell.length_a   1.000
_cell.length_b   1.000
_cell.length_c   1.000
_cell.angle_alpha   90.00
_cell.angle_beta   90.00
_cell.angle_gamma   90.00
#
_symmetry.space_group_name_H-M   'P 1'
#
loop_
_entity.id
_entity.type
_entity.pdbx_description
1 polymer ?
#
loop_
_entity_poly.entity_id
_entity_poly.type
_entity_poly.pdbx_seq_one_letter_code
_entity_poly.pdbx_strand_id
1 'polypeptide(L)'
;MKKILSILLLTVVFACNSGNKSKDETQKDNVPSAETEMRAETKTDTKAETKTETKTEAKTETKIETKSNVNSNSNIVSEFLADIKTLEDVKGQNPISSFQKLAEEKASKVLTVSKDNIKEVLASAKEYSNCVITTGDHTIVKISDITDCKPSGSWGACMPFAKGYIKKGELILQEDYINNIIGIPDSQDRKAYLFN
;
A
#
# COMPACT_ATOMS: atom_id res chain seq x y z
N MET A 1 52.86 -30.99 11.67
CA MET A 1 53.93 -31.24 10.68
C MET A 1 53.29 -31.65 9.36
N LYS A 2 53.69 -31.01 8.25
CA LYS A 2 53.52 -31.43 6.84
C LYS A 2 52.05 -31.45 6.32
N LYS A 3 51.69 -30.91 5.16
CA LYS A 3 52.39 -30.18 4.08
C LYS A 3 51.34 -29.92 2.96
N ILE A 4 51.61 -28.93 2.09
CA ILE A 4 51.17 -28.82 0.66
C ILE A 4 49.73 -28.29 0.46
N LEU A 5 49.44 -27.08 -0.03
CA LEU A 5 49.94 -26.26 -1.17
C LEU A 5 49.73 -26.91 -2.55
N SER A 6 48.65 -26.55 -3.27
CA SER A 6 48.68 -26.21 -4.71
C SER A 6 47.27 -26.09 -5.30
N ILE A 7 46.88 -24.90 -5.80
CA ILE A 7 46.85 -24.50 -7.23
C ILE A 7 45.57 -24.99 -7.93
N LEU A 8 44.75 -24.06 -8.45
CA LEU A 8 44.70 -23.74 -9.89
C LEU A 8 43.60 -22.69 -10.17
N LEU A 9 44.01 -21.57 -10.77
CA LEU A 9 43.16 -20.63 -11.50
C LEU A 9 42.38 -21.35 -12.60
N LEU A 10 41.10 -21.01 -12.78
CA LEU A 10 40.47 -21.10 -14.10
C LEU A 10 39.62 -19.85 -14.35
N THR A 11 40.25 -18.83 -14.92
CA THR A 11 39.59 -17.70 -15.57
C THR A 11 39.16 -18.14 -16.96
N VAL A 12 37.85 -18.31 -17.18
CA VAL A 12 37.28 -18.50 -18.52
C VAL A 12 36.71 -17.18 -19.01
N VAL A 13 37.15 -16.84 -20.21
CA VAL A 13 36.91 -15.62 -20.97
C VAL A 13 35.55 -15.71 -21.68
N PHE A 14 34.74 -14.66 -21.58
CA PHE A 14 33.54 -14.39 -22.39
C PHE A 14 33.40 -12.85 -22.43
N ALA A 15 33.11 -12.14 -23.52
CA ALA A 15 33.09 -12.39 -24.95
C ALA A 15 33.04 -10.99 -25.59
N CYS A 16 33.86 -10.72 -26.62
CA CYS A 16 33.63 -9.59 -27.50
C CYS A 16 32.68 -10.05 -28.62
N ASN A 17 31.45 -9.57 -28.60
CA ASN A 17 30.62 -9.50 -29.80
C ASN A 17 29.63 -8.33 -29.69
N SER A 18 29.87 -7.27 -30.45
CA SER A 18 28.86 -6.31 -30.87
C SER A 18 29.42 -5.50 -32.04
N GLY A 19 29.48 -6.14 -33.20
CA GLY A 19 29.28 -5.41 -34.44
C GLY A 19 27.79 -5.19 -34.62
N ASN A 20 27.34 -3.95 -34.57
CA ASN A 20 26.14 -3.53 -35.29
C ASN A 20 26.27 -2.06 -35.70
N LYS A 21 26.14 -1.87 -37.01
CA LYS A 21 26.15 -0.61 -37.72
C LYS A 21 24.91 0.19 -37.32
N SER A 22 25.10 1.43 -36.89
CA SER A 22 24.03 2.42 -36.82
C SER A 22 24.07 3.25 -38.11
N LYS A 23 22.95 3.28 -38.82
CA LYS A 23 22.70 4.18 -39.96
C LYS A 23 21.21 4.47 -40.01
N ASP A 24 20.86 5.73 -39.72
CA ASP A 24 19.79 6.60 -40.27
C ASP A 24 19.45 7.64 -39.20
N GLU A 25 19.93 8.87 -39.32
CA GLU A 25 19.44 9.96 -40.17
C GLU A 25 18.12 10.60 -39.66
N THR A 26 18.30 11.84 -39.20
CA THR A 26 17.29 12.80 -38.76
C THR A 26 17.08 13.82 -39.88
N GLN A 27 15.85 14.03 -40.34
CA GLN A 27 15.31 15.32 -40.81
C GLN A 27 13.79 15.16 -41.03
N LYS A 28 12.88 15.77 -40.27
CA LYS A 28 12.44 17.18 -40.16
C LYS A 28 11.84 17.75 -41.45
N ASP A 29 10.54 18.03 -41.39
CA ASP A 29 9.71 19.10 -42.02
C ASP A 29 8.24 18.62 -41.87
N ASN A 30 7.19 19.35 -41.46
CA ASN A 30 6.84 20.76 -41.65
C ASN A 30 5.81 21.25 -40.59
N VAL A 31 5.84 22.56 -40.41
CA VAL A 31 5.02 23.54 -39.61
C VAL A 31 3.74 23.92 -40.41
N PRO A 32 2.80 24.86 -40.07
CA PRO A 32 2.36 25.59 -38.85
C PRO A 32 0.82 25.53 -38.57
N SER A 33 0.36 26.19 -37.48
CA SER A 33 -0.59 27.34 -37.50
C SER A 33 -1.31 27.46 -36.15
N ALA A 34 -0.84 28.36 -35.27
CA ALA A 34 -1.35 29.72 -35.02
C ALA A 34 -2.64 29.74 -34.14
N GLU A 35 -2.56 30.32 -32.94
CA GLU A 35 -3.24 31.59 -32.56
C GLU A 35 -4.59 31.30 -31.84
N THR A 36 -5.09 31.94 -30.77
CA THR A 36 -4.82 33.19 -30.06
C THR A 36 -5.51 33.15 -28.66
N GLU A 37 -5.09 34.10 -27.84
CA GLU A 37 -5.44 34.53 -26.49
C GLU A 37 -6.93 34.80 -26.14
N MET A 38 -7.19 34.81 -24.82
CA MET A 38 -7.76 35.95 -24.02
C MET A 38 -9.12 35.77 -23.29
N ARG A 39 -9.10 36.16 -21.99
CA ARG A 39 -10.15 36.86 -21.18
C ARG A 39 -11.48 36.13 -20.88
N ALA A 40 -12.25 36.37 -19.81
CA ALA A 40 -12.21 37.29 -18.66
C ALA A 40 -13.19 36.81 -17.54
N GLU A 41 -12.88 37.24 -16.31
CA GLU A 41 -13.68 37.63 -15.14
C GLU A 41 -15.23 37.74 -15.21
N THR A 42 -15.96 37.31 -14.15
CA THR A 42 -16.82 38.09 -13.20
C THR A 42 -17.64 37.13 -12.28
N LYS A 43 -17.52 37.16 -10.94
CA LYS A 43 -18.23 37.93 -9.87
C LYS A 43 -19.76 37.71 -9.75
N THR A 44 -20.21 37.29 -8.54
CA THR A 44 -21.21 37.91 -7.60
C THR A 44 -21.75 36.84 -6.61
N ASP A 45 -21.50 36.94 -5.29
CA ASP A 45 -22.37 37.49 -4.20
C ASP A 45 -23.68 36.68 -3.98
N THR A 46 -24.04 36.12 -2.81
CA THR A 46 -24.56 36.86 -1.64
C THR A 46 -24.95 35.90 -0.46
N LYS A 47 -24.40 36.18 0.73
CA LYS A 47 -24.99 36.30 2.10
C LYS A 47 -26.36 35.64 2.44
N ALA A 48 -26.44 34.91 3.58
CA ALA A 48 -27.28 35.23 4.75
C ALA A 48 -27.23 34.17 5.88
N GLU A 49 -27.18 34.68 7.12
CA GLU A 49 -27.29 34.03 8.45
C GLU A 49 -28.73 33.49 8.67
N THR A 50 -29.09 32.65 9.65
CA THR A 50 -29.25 33.00 11.09
C THR A 50 -29.57 31.75 11.95
N LYS A 51 -29.12 31.80 13.22
CA LYS A 51 -29.44 30.97 14.40
C LYS A 51 -30.93 30.69 14.64
N THR A 52 -31.26 29.56 15.28
CA THR A 52 -31.98 29.56 16.58
C THR A 52 -31.91 28.22 17.33
N GLU A 53 -31.73 28.32 18.65
CA GLU A 53 -31.74 27.27 19.67
C GLU A 53 -33.18 26.94 20.08
N THR A 54 -33.51 25.69 20.47
CA THR A 54 -34.31 25.45 21.69
C THR A 54 -34.15 24.03 22.25
N LYS A 55 -33.81 23.98 23.54
CA LYS A 55 -33.82 22.88 24.51
C LYS A 55 -35.25 22.43 24.81
N THR A 56 -35.49 21.15 25.13
CA THR A 56 -36.28 20.69 26.31
C THR A 56 -36.15 19.17 26.49
N GLU A 57 -35.95 18.78 27.75
CA GLU A 57 -35.72 17.45 28.32
C GLU A 57 -37.04 16.68 28.52
N ALA A 58 -37.01 15.34 28.42
CA ALA A 58 -37.83 14.47 29.28
C ALA A 58 -37.23 13.06 29.38
N LYS A 59 -37.15 12.59 30.62
CA LYS A 59 -36.49 11.40 31.19
C LYS A 59 -37.47 10.23 31.25
N THR A 60 -37.09 9.01 30.83
CA THR A 60 -37.42 7.73 31.53
C THR A 60 -36.67 6.51 30.97
N GLU A 61 -35.72 6.06 31.77
CA GLU A 61 -35.33 4.69 32.18
C GLU A 61 -35.51 3.43 31.28
N THR A 62 -34.35 2.80 31.04
CA THR A 62 -34.04 1.36 31.16
C THR A 62 -34.43 0.39 30.04
N LYS A 63 -33.44 0.07 29.20
CA LYS A 63 -33.05 -1.32 28.91
C LYS A 63 -31.60 -1.34 28.39
N ILE A 64 -30.74 -2.11 29.05
CA ILE A 64 -29.34 -2.31 28.67
C ILE A 64 -29.31 -3.08 27.34
N GLU A 65 -29.09 -2.34 26.26
CA GLU A 65 -28.53 -2.84 25.01
C GLU A 65 -27.40 -1.88 24.68
N THR A 66 -26.17 -2.33 24.92
CA THR A 66 -24.97 -1.54 24.66
C THR A 66 -24.84 -1.31 23.17
N LYS A 67 -25.31 -0.14 22.73
CA LYS A 67 -24.91 0.52 21.49
C LYS A 67 -23.38 0.62 21.46
N SER A 68 -22.76 0.14 20.39
CA SER A 68 -21.49 0.71 19.94
C SER A 68 -21.74 1.37 18.59
N ASN A 69 -22.20 2.61 18.65
CA ASN A 69 -22.10 3.55 17.56
C ASN A 69 -21.61 4.86 18.19
N VAL A 70 -20.61 5.47 17.57
CA VAL A 70 -19.84 6.66 17.96
C VAL A 70 -18.51 6.38 18.67
N ASN A 71 -17.50 6.16 17.82
CA ASN A 71 -16.16 6.77 17.85
C ASN A 71 -15.13 6.19 18.83
N SER A 72 -14.41 5.16 18.37
CA SER A 72 -12.99 5.02 18.65
C SER A 72 -12.30 4.34 17.48
N ASN A 73 -12.17 5.07 16.36
CA ASN A 73 -11.22 4.69 15.30
C ASN A 73 -9.83 4.41 15.89
N SER A 74 -9.50 4.91 17.09
CA SER A 74 -8.23 4.67 17.77
C SER A 74 -7.81 3.19 17.82
N ASN A 75 -8.74 2.24 17.86
CA ASN A 75 -8.40 0.83 18.06
C ASN A 75 -8.36 0.00 16.76
N ILE A 76 -8.62 0.61 15.60
CA ILE A 76 -8.67 -0.07 14.29
C ILE A 76 -7.42 -0.93 14.06
N VAL A 77 -6.23 -0.42 14.39
CA VAL A 77 -4.99 -1.17 14.16
C VAL A 77 -4.94 -2.45 14.99
N SER A 78 -5.15 -2.37 16.31
CA SER A 78 -5.10 -3.55 17.19
C SER A 78 -6.21 -4.54 16.89
N GLU A 79 -7.41 -4.06 16.56
CA GLU A 79 -8.56 -4.91 16.19
C GLU A 79 -8.28 -5.63 14.88
N PHE A 80 -7.78 -4.93 13.84
CA PHE A 80 -7.40 -5.54 12.56
C PHE A 80 -6.27 -6.56 12.70
N LEU A 81 -5.27 -6.26 13.54
CA LEU A 81 -4.18 -7.20 13.80
C LEU A 81 -4.67 -8.46 14.52
N ALA A 82 -5.71 -8.37 15.36
CA ALA A 82 -6.33 -9.54 15.99
C ALA A 82 -7.22 -10.32 15.01
N ASP A 83 -8.09 -9.62 14.30
CA ASP A 83 -8.99 -10.18 13.28
C ASP A 83 -9.19 -9.17 12.15
N ILE A 84 -8.78 -9.55 10.94
CA ILE A 84 -8.87 -8.69 9.76
C ILE A 84 -10.31 -8.29 9.42
N LYS A 85 -11.33 -9.09 9.81
CA LYS A 85 -12.74 -8.82 9.54
C LYS A 85 -13.28 -7.59 10.25
N THR A 86 -12.65 -7.18 11.34
CA THR A 86 -13.00 -5.93 12.05
C THR A 86 -12.92 -4.69 11.15
N LEU A 87 -12.18 -4.76 10.05
CA LEU A 87 -12.13 -3.67 9.07
C LEU A 87 -13.49 -3.41 8.38
N GLU A 88 -14.35 -4.43 8.27
CA GLU A 88 -15.69 -4.32 7.68
C GLU A 88 -16.65 -3.47 8.53
N ASP A 89 -16.37 -3.36 9.83
CA ASP A 89 -17.19 -2.63 10.79
C ASP A 89 -16.90 -1.12 10.79
N VAL A 90 -15.81 -0.68 10.18
CA VAL A 90 -15.44 0.74 10.09
C VAL A 90 -16.39 1.47 9.12
N LYS A 91 -17.19 2.39 9.66
CA LYS A 91 -18.18 3.16 8.88
C LYS A 91 -17.76 4.62 8.65
N GLY A 92 -18.32 5.24 7.61
CA GLY A 92 -18.25 6.69 7.35
C GLY A 92 -17.01 7.20 6.60
N GLN A 93 -15.87 6.52 6.71
CA GLN A 93 -14.64 6.84 5.95
C GLN A 93 -14.09 5.57 5.28
N ASN A 94 -13.13 5.73 4.38
CA ASN A 94 -12.42 4.58 3.82
C ASN A 94 -11.69 3.83 4.96
N PRO A 95 -12.04 2.56 5.24
CA PRO A 95 -11.44 1.80 6.34
C PRO A 95 -9.93 1.63 6.20
N ILE A 96 -9.43 1.44 4.97
CA ILE A 96 -8.01 1.24 4.69
C ILE A 96 -7.23 2.52 4.98
N SER A 97 -7.74 3.67 4.53
CA SER A 97 -7.14 4.98 4.83
C SER A 97 -7.15 5.29 6.34
N SER A 98 -8.23 4.91 7.03
CA SER A 98 -8.33 5.06 8.49
C SER A 98 -7.30 4.21 9.23
N PHE A 99 -7.10 2.96 8.79
CA PHE A 99 -6.04 2.09 9.28
C PHE A 99 -4.66 2.72 9.05
N GLN A 100 -4.36 3.15 7.82
CA GLN A 100 -3.06 3.72 7.45
C GLN A 100 -2.69 4.90 8.35
N LYS A 101 -3.61 5.86 8.54
CA LYS A 101 -3.37 7.04 9.38
C LYS A 101 -2.88 6.67 10.78
N LEU A 102 -3.50 5.66 11.39
CA LEU A 102 -3.15 5.21 12.74
C LEU A 102 -1.94 4.28 12.75
N ALA A 103 -1.73 3.51 11.68
CA ALA A 103 -0.60 2.63 11.52
C ALA A 103 0.72 3.40 11.36
N GLU A 104 0.72 4.59 10.75
CA GLU A 104 1.91 5.47 10.70
C GLU A 104 2.43 5.84 12.09
N GLU A 105 1.54 6.00 13.07
CA GLU A 105 1.91 6.36 14.44
C GLU A 105 2.20 5.13 15.31
N LYS A 106 1.52 4.00 15.05
CA LYS A 106 1.54 2.81 15.91
C LYS A 106 2.50 1.72 15.45
N ALA A 107 2.88 1.70 14.18
CA ALA A 107 3.82 0.71 13.68
C ALA A 107 5.20 0.94 14.31
N SER A 108 5.87 -0.15 14.67
CA SER A 108 7.26 -0.10 15.12
C SER A 108 8.19 0.31 13.96
N LYS A 109 7.81 0.00 12.73
CA LYS A 109 8.53 0.39 11.51
C LYS A 109 7.57 0.52 10.35
N VAL A 110 7.76 1.55 9.53
CA VAL A 110 7.05 1.73 8.26
C VAL A 110 8.08 1.75 7.14
N LEU A 111 7.83 0.97 6.10
CA LEU A 111 8.70 0.84 4.93
C LEU A 111 7.88 1.05 3.66
N THR A 112 8.36 1.88 2.74
CA THR A 112 7.84 1.87 1.37
C THR A 112 8.18 0.53 0.71
N VAL A 113 7.30 0.00 -0.13
CA VAL A 113 7.48 -1.28 -0.82
C VAL A 113 7.63 -1.06 -2.31
N SER A 114 8.72 -1.55 -2.88
CA SER A 114 9.02 -1.50 -4.31
C SER A 114 9.63 -2.82 -4.78
N LYS A 115 9.82 -2.97 -6.09
CA LYS A 115 10.51 -4.14 -6.67
C LYS A 115 11.92 -4.30 -6.09
N ASP A 116 12.61 -3.20 -5.87
CA ASP A 116 14.03 -3.22 -5.50
C ASP A 116 14.23 -3.62 -4.04
N ASN A 117 13.28 -3.30 -3.16
CA ASN A 117 13.44 -3.51 -1.72
C ASN A 117 12.56 -4.62 -1.11
N ILE A 118 11.65 -5.24 -1.88
CA ILE A 118 10.69 -6.22 -1.33
C ILE A 118 11.37 -7.36 -0.55
N LYS A 119 12.56 -7.80 -0.96
CA LYS A 119 13.32 -8.84 -0.24
C LYS A 119 13.72 -8.39 1.17
N GLU A 120 14.14 -7.14 1.30
CA GLU A 120 14.58 -6.55 2.57
C GLU A 120 13.38 -6.25 3.48
N VAL A 121 12.25 -5.81 2.89
CA VAL A 121 10.98 -5.64 3.59
C VAL A 121 10.53 -6.97 4.18
N LEU A 122 10.53 -8.04 3.37
CA LEU A 122 10.15 -9.38 3.82
C LEU A 122 11.16 -9.98 4.80
N ALA A 123 12.45 -9.67 4.67
CA ALA A 123 13.44 -10.06 5.67
C ALA A 123 13.16 -9.37 7.02
N SER A 124 12.91 -8.05 7.00
CA SER A 124 12.57 -7.28 8.20
C SER A 124 11.31 -7.83 8.85
N ALA A 125 10.28 -8.16 8.08
CA ALA A 125 9.00 -8.66 8.59
C ALA A 125 9.12 -9.95 9.43
N LYS A 126 10.20 -10.73 9.29
CA LYS A 126 10.44 -11.93 10.12
C LYS A 126 10.77 -11.60 11.58
N GLU A 127 11.18 -10.37 11.85
CA GLU A 127 11.57 -9.90 13.19
C GLU A 127 10.38 -9.32 13.97
N TYR A 128 9.18 -9.29 13.37
CA TYR A 128 7.99 -8.67 13.94
C TYR A 128 6.83 -9.67 14.02
N SER A 129 5.97 -9.48 15.02
CA SER A 129 4.77 -10.30 15.24
C SER A 129 3.78 -10.21 14.08
N ASN A 130 3.66 -9.03 13.47
CA ASN A 130 2.73 -8.79 12.36
C ASN A 130 3.35 -7.90 11.29
N CYS A 131 3.04 -8.20 10.04
CA CYS A 131 3.33 -7.34 8.89
C CYS A 131 2.05 -7.11 8.08
N VAL A 132 1.71 -5.83 7.88
CA VAL A 132 0.56 -5.41 7.07
C VAL A 132 1.07 -4.60 5.89
N ILE A 133 0.69 -4.97 4.67
CA ILE A 133 1.03 -4.23 3.45
C ILE A 133 -0.23 -3.58 2.91
N THR A 134 -0.12 -2.31 2.52
CA THR A 134 -1.19 -1.58 1.80
C THR A 134 -0.72 -1.19 0.41
N THR A 135 -1.67 -1.09 -0.53
CA THR A 135 -1.44 -0.51 -1.87
C THR A 135 -2.51 0.55 -2.11
N GLY A 136 -2.06 1.81 -2.27
CA GLY A 136 -2.93 2.97 -2.17
C GLY A 136 -3.83 2.90 -0.94
N ASP A 137 -5.05 3.42 -1.05
CA ASP A 137 -6.10 3.29 -0.03
C ASP A 137 -7.13 2.20 -0.38
N HIS A 138 -6.79 1.30 -1.31
CA HIS A 138 -7.74 0.34 -1.89
C HIS A 138 -7.37 -1.12 -1.65
N THR A 139 -6.16 -1.42 -1.18
CA THR A 139 -5.76 -2.79 -0.84
C THR A 139 -5.03 -2.82 0.50
N ILE A 140 -5.35 -3.80 1.34
CA ILE A 140 -4.67 -4.07 2.60
C ILE A 140 -4.55 -5.58 2.79
N VAL A 141 -3.38 -6.05 3.21
CA VAL A 141 -3.14 -7.47 3.49
C VAL A 141 -2.30 -7.62 4.75
N LYS A 142 -2.66 -8.59 5.59
CA LYS A 142 -1.85 -9.06 6.71
C LYS A 142 -1.17 -10.37 6.30
N ILE A 143 0.16 -10.40 6.36
CA ILE A 143 0.93 -11.62 6.12
C ILE A 143 0.55 -12.63 7.22
N SER A 144 0.09 -13.81 6.81
CA SER A 144 -0.35 -14.86 7.73
C SER A 144 0.79 -15.81 8.07
N ASP A 145 1.59 -16.17 7.07
CA ASP A 145 2.77 -16.99 7.24
C ASP A 145 3.84 -16.50 6.25
N ILE A 146 4.99 -16.07 6.78
CA ILE A 146 6.09 -15.55 5.97
C ILE A 146 6.91 -16.67 5.30
N THR A 147 6.73 -17.92 5.74
CA THR A 147 7.43 -19.11 5.26
C THR A 147 6.63 -19.85 4.19
N ASP A 148 5.30 -19.79 4.23
CA ASP A 148 4.44 -20.19 3.10
C ASP A 148 4.50 -19.10 2.02
N CYS A 149 5.38 -19.28 1.04
CA CYS A 149 5.60 -18.30 0.00
C CYS A 149 5.73 -18.91 -1.40
N LYS A 150 5.34 -18.12 -2.41
CA LYS A 150 5.44 -18.48 -3.82
C LYS A 150 6.42 -17.57 -4.56
N PRO A 151 7.33 -18.10 -5.39
CA PRO A 151 8.21 -17.27 -6.21
C PRO A 151 7.41 -16.38 -7.19
N SER A 152 7.76 -15.10 -7.27
CA SER A 152 7.20 -14.16 -8.23
C SER A 152 8.30 -13.60 -9.14
N GLY A 153 8.14 -13.79 -10.45
CA GLY A 153 9.07 -13.23 -11.45
C GLY A 153 9.01 -11.70 -11.50
N SER A 154 7.81 -11.11 -11.38
CA SER A 154 7.63 -9.66 -11.43
C SER A 154 8.28 -8.95 -10.24
N TRP A 155 8.11 -9.50 -9.03
CA TRP A 155 8.70 -8.97 -7.80
C TRP A 155 10.13 -9.45 -7.55
N GLY A 156 10.57 -10.51 -8.22
CA GLY A 156 11.90 -11.09 -8.04
C GLY A 156 12.14 -11.69 -6.65
N ALA A 157 11.08 -12.02 -5.89
CA ALA A 157 11.13 -12.48 -4.51
C ALA A 157 10.14 -13.64 -4.26
N CYS A 158 10.31 -14.33 -3.13
CA CYS A 158 9.30 -15.28 -2.64
C CYS A 158 8.24 -14.49 -1.88
N MET A 159 7.00 -14.56 -2.35
CA MET A 159 5.90 -13.70 -1.92
C MET A 159 5.01 -14.51 -0.97
N PRO A 160 4.92 -14.15 0.32
CA PRO A 160 4.22 -14.95 1.33
C PRO A 160 2.70 -14.94 1.16
N PHE A 161 2.04 -15.93 1.78
CA PHE A 161 0.59 -16.01 1.87
C PHE A 161 0.04 -14.96 2.83
N ALA A 162 -1.06 -14.32 2.43
CA ALA A 162 -1.69 -13.27 3.22
C ALA A 162 -3.21 -13.28 3.08
N LYS A 163 -3.84 -12.62 4.03
CA LYS A 163 -5.29 -12.38 4.04
C LYS A 163 -5.57 -10.89 4.19
N GLY A 164 -6.62 -10.41 3.56
CA GLY A 164 -6.98 -9.00 3.64
C GLY A 164 -8.09 -8.62 2.67
N TYR A 165 -8.10 -7.38 2.21
CA TYR A 165 -9.19 -6.85 1.40
C TYR A 165 -8.70 -6.04 0.22
N ILE A 166 -9.46 -6.11 -0.87
CA ILE A 166 -9.45 -5.13 -1.95
C ILE A 166 -10.79 -4.39 -1.93
N LYS A 167 -10.74 -3.06 -1.89
CA LYS A 167 -11.89 -2.18 -1.91
C LYS A 167 -12.30 -1.86 -3.35
N LYS A 168 -13.47 -2.33 -3.78
CA LYS A 168 -14.10 -2.03 -5.08
C LYS A 168 -15.52 -1.50 -4.88
N GLY A 169 -15.64 -0.46 -4.06
CA GLY A 169 -16.90 -0.04 -3.44
C GLY A 169 -16.97 -0.64 -2.04
N GLU A 170 -17.35 -1.91 -1.97
CA GLU A 170 -17.28 -2.74 -0.76
C GLU A 170 -15.89 -3.35 -0.57
N LEU A 171 -15.61 -3.84 0.65
CA LEU A 171 -14.40 -4.61 0.95
C LEU A 171 -14.61 -6.05 0.50
N ILE A 172 -13.74 -6.53 -0.39
CA ILE A 172 -13.78 -7.91 -0.89
C ILE A 172 -12.63 -8.67 -0.26
N LEU A 173 -12.94 -9.67 0.59
CA LEU A 173 -11.95 -10.53 1.23
C LEU A 173 -11.09 -11.23 0.18
N GLN A 174 -9.78 -11.25 0.42
CA GLN A 174 -8.77 -11.93 -0.39
C GLN A 174 -7.92 -12.84 0.50
N GLU A 175 -7.62 -14.03 0.00
CA GLU A 175 -6.73 -15.01 0.65
C GLU A 175 -5.85 -15.65 -0.43
N ASP A 176 -4.62 -15.17 -0.58
CA ASP A 176 -3.68 -15.60 -1.62
C ASP A 176 -2.25 -15.13 -1.28
N TYR A 177 -1.28 -15.50 -2.10
CA TYR A 177 0.07 -14.94 -2.07
C TYR A 177 0.05 -13.44 -2.38
N ILE A 178 0.82 -12.65 -1.63
CA ILE A 178 0.70 -11.18 -1.65
C ILE A 178 0.84 -10.59 -3.04
N ASN A 179 1.62 -11.17 -3.95
CA ASN A 179 1.78 -10.65 -5.32
C ASN A 179 0.50 -10.73 -6.16
N ASN A 180 -0.43 -11.61 -5.84
CA ASN A 180 -1.72 -11.71 -6.52
C ASN A 180 -2.70 -10.65 -5.99
N ILE A 181 -2.47 -10.15 -4.76
CA ILE A 181 -3.37 -9.20 -4.09
C ILE A 181 -2.87 -7.75 -4.27
N ILE A 182 -1.58 -7.49 -4.06
CA ILE A 182 -0.96 -6.14 -4.15
C ILE A 182 -0.55 -5.75 -5.57
N GLY A 183 -0.80 -6.64 -6.54
CA GLY A 183 -0.51 -6.45 -7.96
C GLY A 183 0.97 -6.65 -8.32
N ILE A 184 1.32 -6.21 -9.53
CA ILE A 184 2.71 -6.16 -10.02
C ILE A 184 3.41 -4.88 -9.51
N PRO A 185 4.75 -4.85 -9.44
CA PRO A 185 5.45 -3.62 -9.11
C PRO A 185 5.19 -2.56 -10.19
N ASP A 186 4.80 -1.37 -9.74
CA ASP A 186 4.50 -0.20 -10.57
C ASP A 186 4.72 1.09 -9.74
N SER A 187 4.16 2.22 -10.19
CA SER A 187 4.28 3.51 -9.51
C SER A 187 3.27 3.74 -8.38
N GLN A 188 2.43 2.74 -8.02
CA GLN A 188 1.49 2.91 -6.91
C GLN A 188 2.22 2.94 -5.57
N ASP A 189 1.74 3.79 -4.67
CA ASP A 189 2.24 3.86 -3.30
C ASP A 189 1.91 2.56 -2.55
N ARG A 190 2.94 1.94 -1.99
CA ARG A 190 2.83 0.73 -1.19
C ARG A 190 3.63 0.88 0.08
N LYS A 191 3.04 0.52 1.21
CA LYS A 191 3.68 0.60 2.52
C LYS A 191 3.50 -0.71 3.28
N ALA A 192 4.58 -1.15 3.91
CA ALA A 192 4.59 -2.22 4.89
C ALA A 192 4.69 -1.61 6.29
N TYR A 193 3.74 -1.97 7.14
CA TYR A 193 3.66 -1.61 8.55
C TYR A 193 4.04 -2.83 9.38
N LEU A 194 5.09 -2.71 10.19
CA LEU A 194 5.60 -3.80 11.04
C LEU A 194 5.24 -3.52 12.51
N PHE A 195 4.65 -4.51 13.18
CA PHE A 195 4.15 -4.39 14.56
C PHE A 195 4.66 -5.53 15.44
N ASN A 196 4.99 -5.20 16.69
CA ASN A 196 5.32 -6.16 17.74
C ASN A 196 4.13 -6.43 18.65
#